data_AF-A0A356SBF3-F1
#
_entry.id   AF-A0A356SBF3-F1
#
_cell.length_a   1.000
_cell.length_b   1.000
_cell.length_c   1.000
_cell.angle_alpha   90.00
_cell.angle_beta   90.00
_cell.angle_gamma   90.00
#
_symmetry.space_group_name_H-M   'P 1'
#
loop_
_entity.id
_entity.type
_entity.pdbx_description
1 polymer ?
#
loop_
_entity_poly.entity_id
_entity_poly.type
_entity_poly.pdbx_seq_one_letter_code
_entity_poly.pdbx_strand_id
1 'polypeptide(L)'
;MRELFEEAGISLATSALSDFSHWLTPVGMKRRFATWFFVAELPDGAMVKVDGEEMVEAQWIRPADALAEHKAENLRLPPPTVVSLIDLASYHSVDETIDAVQQRVAPYFFPKVCSENPDD
;
A
#
# COMPACT_ATOMS: atom_id res chain seq x y z
N MET A 1 2.25 2.91 -13.04
CA MET A 1 2.72 2.08 -14.18
C MET A 1 4.19 2.27 -14.45
N ARG A 2 4.68 3.49 -14.70
CA ARG A 2 6.11 3.76 -14.87
C ARG A 2 6.94 3.24 -13.68
N GLU A 3 6.64 3.70 -12.46
CA GLU A 3 7.38 3.27 -11.25
C GLU A 3 7.31 1.75 -11.03
N LEU A 4 6.14 1.12 -11.24
CA LEU A 4 5.99 -0.34 -11.12
C LEU A 4 6.94 -1.11 -12.05
N PHE A 5 7.19 -0.57 -13.25
CA PHE A 5 8.15 -1.16 -14.17
C PHE A 5 9.59 -0.85 -13.78
N GLU A 6 9.89 0.39 -13.39
CA GLU A 6 11.24 0.83 -13.02
C GLU A 6 11.74 0.11 -11.75
N GLU A 7 10.92 0.02 -10.70
CA GLU A 7 11.31 -0.52 -9.39
C GLU A 7 11.14 -2.05 -9.26
N ALA A 8 10.14 -2.63 -9.95
CA ALA A 8 9.77 -4.04 -9.79
C ALA A 8 9.82 -4.86 -11.09
N GLY A 9 10.08 -4.24 -12.24
CA GLY A 9 10.11 -4.93 -13.54
C GLY A 9 8.75 -5.42 -14.05
N ILE A 10 7.65 -4.98 -13.42
CA ILE A 10 6.30 -5.48 -13.72
C ILE A 10 5.60 -4.54 -14.70
N SER A 11 5.08 -5.12 -15.79
CA SER A 11 4.26 -4.43 -16.78
C SER A 11 2.80 -4.87 -16.67
N LEU A 12 1.91 -3.91 -16.40
CA LEU A 12 0.46 -4.11 -16.38
C LEU A 12 -0.21 -3.08 -17.30
N ALA A 13 -1.49 -3.29 -17.62
CA ALA A 13 -2.32 -2.26 -18.23
C ALA A 13 -2.88 -1.33 -17.14
N THR A 14 -3.03 -0.03 -17.44
CA THR A 14 -3.68 0.91 -16.49
C THR A 14 -5.12 0.51 -16.15
N SER A 15 -5.81 -0.13 -17.09
CA SER A 15 -7.16 -0.66 -16.89
C SER A 15 -7.25 -1.83 -15.91
N ALA A 16 -6.11 -2.43 -15.52
CA ALA A 16 -6.06 -3.45 -14.48
C ALA A 16 -6.03 -2.85 -13.07
N LEU A 17 -5.80 -1.55 -12.94
CA LEU A 17 -5.75 -0.87 -11.65
C LEU A 17 -7.16 -0.55 -11.16
N SER A 18 -7.40 -0.80 -9.87
CA SER A 18 -8.58 -0.34 -9.14
C SER A 18 -8.16 0.66 -8.05
N ASP A 19 -8.91 1.75 -7.90
CA ASP A 19 -8.65 2.79 -6.89
C ASP A 19 -8.79 2.21 -5.48
N PHE A 20 -7.70 2.20 -4.72
CA PHE A 20 -7.67 1.50 -3.43
C PHE A 20 -7.85 2.46 -2.25
N SER A 21 -7.09 3.56 -2.21
CA SER A 21 -7.25 4.64 -1.22
C SER A 21 -6.55 5.92 -1.66
N HIS A 22 -6.89 7.06 -1.05
CA HIS A 22 -6.21 8.32 -1.28
C HIS A 22 -5.77 8.94 0.04
N TRP A 23 -4.49 9.27 0.15
CA TRP A 23 -3.88 9.80 1.35
C TRP A 23 -3.37 11.21 1.11
N LEU A 24 -3.80 12.15 1.96
CA LEU A 24 -3.21 13.48 2.01
C LEU A 24 -2.36 13.62 3.26
N THR A 25 -1.09 13.94 3.07
CA THR A 25 -0.17 14.21 4.18
C THR A 25 -0.71 15.36 5.06
N PRO A 26 -0.66 15.21 6.41
CA PRO A 26 -1.17 16.22 7.34
C PRO A 26 -0.62 17.63 7.08
N VAL A 27 -1.35 18.64 7.55
CA VAL A 27 -0.85 20.03 7.58
C VAL A 27 0.33 20.11 8.57
N GLY A 28 1.35 20.92 8.25
CA GLY A 28 2.52 21.13 9.12
C GLY A 28 3.76 20.31 8.77
N MET A 29 3.62 19.30 7.90
CA MET A 29 4.78 18.56 7.38
C MET A 29 5.53 19.40 6.32
N LYS A 30 6.87 19.42 6.39
CA LYS A 30 7.74 20.16 5.46
C LYS A 30 7.51 19.78 3.98
N ARG A 31 7.17 18.52 3.73
CA ARG A 31 6.77 18.00 2.42
C ARG A 31 5.41 17.35 2.58
N ARG A 32 4.52 17.59 1.61
CA ARG A 32 3.15 17.07 1.60
C ARG A 32 2.89 16.42 0.26
N PHE A 33 2.28 15.24 0.33
CA PHE A 33 1.89 14.46 -0.84
C PHE A 33 0.39 14.16 -0.76
N ALA A 34 -0.24 14.24 -1.93
CA ALA A 34 -1.54 13.63 -2.19
C ALA A 34 -1.23 12.35 -2.97
N THR A 35 -1.39 11.20 -2.32
CA THR A 35 -0.95 9.91 -2.83
C THR A 35 -2.15 9.01 -3.03
N TRP A 36 -2.40 8.65 -4.28
CA TRP A 36 -3.38 7.62 -4.64
C TRP A 36 -2.70 6.26 -4.62
N PHE A 37 -3.33 5.33 -3.92
CA PHE A 37 -2.96 3.92 -3.89
C PHE A 37 -3.92 3.15 -4.78
N PHE A 38 -3.39 2.14 -5.46
CA PHE A 38 -4.11 1.29 -6.37
C PHE A 38 -3.87 -0.17 -6.01
N VAL A 39 -4.80 -1.04 -6.35
CA VAL A 39 -4.65 -2.49 -6.28
C VAL A 39 -4.85 -3.09 -7.67
N ALA A 40 -4.15 -4.17 -7.96
CA ALA A 40 -4.32 -4.94 -9.17
C ALA A 40 -3.99 -6.40 -8.91
N GLU A 41 -4.65 -7.30 -9.63
CA GLU A 41 -4.22 -8.68 -9.74
C GLU A 41 -2.93 -8.74 -10.56
N LEU A 42 -1.99 -9.53 -10.06
CA LEU A 42 -0.74 -9.77 -10.75
C LEU A 42 -0.86 -11.05 -11.60
N PRO A 43 -0.44 -11.02 -12.89
CA PRO A 43 -0.46 -12.21 -13.74
C PRO A 43 0.36 -13.36 -13.16
N ASP A 44 -0.12 -14.58 -13.41
CA ASP A 44 0.58 -15.80 -13.04
C ASP A 44 2.03 -15.79 -13.56
N GLY A 45 2.97 -16.14 -12.67
CA GLY A 45 4.39 -16.22 -13.00
C GLY A 45 5.12 -14.88 -13.09
N ALA A 46 4.47 -13.76 -12.77
CA ALA A 46 5.15 -12.48 -12.65
C ALA A 46 6.21 -12.53 -11.54
N MET A 47 7.41 -12.10 -11.88
CA MET A 47 8.57 -12.07 -11.01
C MET A 47 8.90 -10.62 -10.66
N VAL A 48 9.05 -10.32 -9.38
CA VAL A 48 9.55 -9.01 -8.94
C VAL A 48 11.05 -8.97 -9.19
N LYS A 49 11.50 -7.98 -9.94
CA LYS A 49 12.91 -7.67 -10.12
C LYS A 49 13.20 -6.34 -9.46
N VAL A 50 13.96 -6.39 -8.37
CA VAL A 50 14.46 -5.20 -7.67
C VAL A 50 15.43 -4.42 -8.57
N ASP A 51 15.40 -3.10 -8.50
CA ASP A 51 16.33 -2.23 -9.23
C ASP A 51 17.74 -2.17 -8.59
N GLY A 52 17.83 -2.47 -7.30
CA GLY A 52 19.05 -2.42 -6.50
C GLY A 52 19.44 -1.01 -6.04
N GLU A 53 18.65 0.01 -6.35
CA GLU A 53 18.88 1.40 -5.95
C GLU A 53 17.81 1.87 -4.95
N GLU A 54 16.54 1.84 -5.34
CA GLU A 54 15.41 2.23 -4.49
C GLU A 54 14.84 1.04 -3.73
N MET A 55 14.80 -0.14 -4.36
CA MET A 55 14.42 -1.40 -3.75
C MET A 55 15.62 -2.37 -3.76
N VAL A 56 16.00 -2.86 -2.58
CA VAL A 56 17.12 -3.81 -2.43
C VAL A 56 16.66 -5.27 -2.30
N GLU A 57 15.44 -5.48 -1.79
CA GLU A 57 14.86 -6.79 -1.54
C GLU A 57 13.35 -6.74 -1.75
N ALA A 58 12.76 -7.88 -2.12
CA ALA A 58 11.33 -8.04 -2.28
C ALA A 58 10.90 -9.44 -1.82
N GLN A 59 9.69 -9.53 -1.28
CA GLN A 59 9.08 -10.79 -0.87
C GLN A 59 7.57 -10.77 -1.07
N TRP A 60 7.00 -11.93 -1.33
CA TRP A 60 5.56 -12.16 -1.27
C TRP A 60 5.20 -12.64 0.13
N ILE A 61 4.31 -11.91 0.81
CA ILE A 61 3.87 -12.20 2.17
C ILE A 61 2.36 -11.98 2.26
N ARG A 62 1.66 -12.79 3.06
CA ARG A 62 0.21 -12.57 3.28
C ARG A 62 0.00 -11.30 4.09
N PRO A 63 -1.08 -10.53 3.85
CA PRO A 63 -1.32 -9.30 4.59
C PRO A 63 -1.37 -9.48 6.11
N ALA A 64 -2.03 -10.53 6.59
CA ALA A 64 -2.11 -10.85 8.02
C ALA A 64 -0.73 -11.16 8.64
N ASP A 65 0.14 -11.86 7.91
CA ASP A 65 1.48 -12.22 8.38
C ASP A 65 2.37 -10.97 8.44
N ALA A 66 2.30 -10.09 7.43
CA ALA A 66 3.02 -8.82 7.44
C ALA A 66 2.62 -7.90 8.61
N LEU A 67 1.33 -7.88 8.97
CA LEU A 67 0.84 -7.17 10.15
C LEU A 67 1.36 -7.78 11.46
N ALA A 68 1.45 -9.10 11.54
CA ALA A 68 2.00 -9.79 12.71
C ALA A 68 3.49 -9.47 12.89
N GLU A 69 4.27 -9.52 11.81
CA GLU A 69 5.69 -9.15 11.83
C GLU A 69 5.89 -7.66 12.16
N HIS A 70 4.99 -6.79 11.68
CA HIS A 70 5.01 -5.38 12.04
C HIS A 70 4.75 -5.15 13.54
N LYS A 71 3.77 -5.86 14.10
CA LYS A 71 3.47 -5.82 15.54
C LYS A 71 4.60 -6.39 16.39
N ALA A 72 5.34 -7.36 15.86
CA ALA A 72 6.53 -7.93 16.50
C ALA A 72 7.81 -7.09 16.30
N GLU A 73 7.71 -5.93 15.64
CA GLU A 73 8.82 -5.02 15.31
C GLU A 73 9.88 -5.61 14.35
N ASN A 74 9.58 -6.76 13.72
CA ASN A 74 10.45 -7.40 12.74
C ASN A 74 10.31 -6.78 11.34
N LEU A 75 9.17 -6.16 11.04
CA LEU A 75 8.91 -5.51 9.76
C LEU A 75 8.43 -4.06 9.97
N ARG A 76 9.24 -3.10 9.55
CA ARG A 76 8.85 -1.68 9.65
C ARG A 76 7.93 -1.30 8.49
N LEU A 77 6.68 -0.97 8.80
CA LEU A 77 5.69 -0.53 7.82
C LEU A 77 5.26 0.91 8.10
N PRO A 78 5.19 1.79 7.08
CA PRO A 78 4.64 3.12 7.25
C PRO A 78 3.11 3.05 7.41
N PRO A 79 2.47 4.07 8.03
CA PRO A 79 1.04 4.01 8.35
C PRO A 79 0.10 3.73 7.16
N PRO A 80 0.29 4.31 5.96
CA PRO A 80 -0.55 3.98 4.81
C PRO A 80 -0.49 2.49 4.43
N THR A 81 0.69 1.87 4.55
CA THR A 81 0.88 0.44 4.27
C THR A 81 0.19 -0.42 5.33
N VAL A 82 0.29 -0.07 6.61
CA VAL A 82 -0.39 -0.80 7.70
C VAL A 82 -1.91 -0.81 7.49
N VAL A 83 -2.51 0.36 7.22
CA VAL A 83 -3.96 0.47 6.99
C VAL A 83 -4.37 -0.31 5.75
N SER A 84 -3.56 -0.24 4.68
CA SER A 84 -3.81 -1.02 3.47
C SER A 84 -3.80 -2.53 3.74
N LEU A 85 -2.86 -3.03 4.53
CA LEU A 85 -2.78 -4.45 4.86
C LEU A 85 -3.91 -4.91 5.79
N ILE A 86 -4.39 -4.06 6.71
CA ILE A 86 -5.56 -4.37 7.56
C ILE A 86 -6.81 -4.58 6.70
N ASP A 87 -7.02 -3.70 5.73
CA ASP A 87 -8.12 -3.81 4.76
C ASP A 87 -7.96 -5.09 3.93
N LEU A 88 -6.80 -5.30 3.31
CA LEU A 88 -6.52 -6.49 2.50
C LEU A 88 -6.62 -7.81 3.28
N ALA A 89 -6.28 -7.82 4.58
CA ALA A 89 -6.41 -8.99 5.43
C ALA A 89 -7.87 -9.40 5.71
N SER A 90 -8.84 -8.57 5.35
CA SER A 90 -10.28 -8.86 5.50
C SER A 90 -10.85 -9.71 4.37
N TYR A 91 -10.08 -9.96 3.30
CA TYR A 91 -10.50 -10.78 2.15
C TYR A 91 -9.71 -12.09 2.10
N HIS A 92 -10.28 -13.12 1.48
CA HIS A 92 -9.72 -14.46 1.41
C HIS A 92 -9.17 -14.85 0.03
N SER A 93 -9.46 -14.07 -1.01
CA SER A 93 -8.92 -14.27 -2.36
C SER A 93 -8.63 -12.95 -3.09
N VAL A 94 -7.88 -13.05 -4.18
CA VAL A 94 -7.62 -11.92 -5.07
C VAL A 94 -8.92 -11.44 -5.72
N ASP A 95 -9.73 -12.35 -6.28
CA ASP A 95 -11.03 -12.03 -6.88
C ASP A 95 -11.94 -11.27 -5.91
N GLU A 96 -12.08 -11.77 -4.68
CA GLU A 96 -12.91 -11.11 -3.65
C GLU A 96 -12.39 -9.70 -3.33
N THR A 97 -11.07 -9.56 -3.24
CA THR A 97 -10.43 -8.25 -3.00
C THR A 97 -10.74 -7.28 -4.14
N ILE A 98 -10.54 -7.70 -5.39
CA ILE A 98 -10.75 -6.86 -6.57
C ILE A 98 -12.23 -6.46 -6.69
N ASP A 99 -13.15 -7.42 -6.54
CA ASP A 99 -14.60 -7.16 -6.59
C ASP A 99 -15.02 -6.18 -5.50
N ALA A 100 -14.56 -6.37 -4.26
CA ALA A 100 -14.89 -5.48 -3.15
C ALA A 100 -14.34 -4.06 -3.34
N VAL A 101 -13.10 -3.94 -3.84
CA VAL A 101 -12.47 -2.64 -4.09
C VAL A 101 -13.12 -1.89 -5.26
N GLN A 102 -13.56 -2.59 -6.31
CA GLN A 102 -14.24 -1.97 -7.45
C GLN A 102 -15.67 -1.48 -7.11
N GLN A 103 -16.32 -2.12 -6.14
CA GLN A 103 -17.69 -1.78 -5.74
C GLN A 103 -17.76 -0.68 -4.67
N ARG A 104 -16.65 -0.34 -4.03
CA ARG A 104 -16.60 0.68 -2.97
C ARG A 104 -16.10 2.02 -3.49
N VAL A 105 -16.41 3.08 -2.74
CA VAL A 105 -15.73 4.37 -2.89
C VAL A 105 -14.40 4.29 -2.16
N ALA A 106 -13.30 4.57 -2.86
CA ALA A 106 -11.97 4.54 -2.27
C ALA A 106 -11.90 5.48 -1.05
N PRO A 107 -11.49 4.99 0.14
CA PRO A 107 -11.40 5.80 1.34
C PRO A 107 -10.38 6.92 1.16
N TYR A 108 -10.73 8.11 1.67
CA TYR A 108 -9.86 9.27 1.72
C TYR A 108 -9.35 9.50 3.15
N PHE A 109 -8.04 9.42 3.32
CA PHE A 109 -7.37 9.61 4.59
C PHE A 109 -6.69 10.97 4.66
N PHE A 110 -7.06 11.75 5.68
CA PHE A 110 -6.39 12.98 6.05
C PHE A 110 -5.96 12.90 7.52
N PRO A 111 -4.79 12.28 7.81
CA PRO A 111 -4.36 12.08 9.18
C PRO A 111 -4.09 13.42 9.86
N LYS A 112 -4.26 13.45 11.18
CA LYS A 112 -3.82 14.56 12.03
C LYS A 112 -2.56 14.12 12.77
N VAL A 113 -1.57 15.00 12.85
CA VAL A 113 -0.44 14.78 13.76
C VAL A 113 -0.96 15.08 15.16
N CYS A 114 -1.09 14.05 15.99
CA CYS A 114 -1.30 14.24 17.41
C CYS A 114 0.07 14.45 18.06
N SER A 115 0.35 15.65 18.55
CA SER A 115 1.47 15.86 19.46
C SER A 115 1.12 15.22 20.80
N GLU A 116 1.96 14.30 21.29
CA GLU A 116 1.95 13.93 22.70
C GLU A 116 2.70 15.03 23.49
N ASN A 117 2.10 16.21 23.60
CA ASN A 117 2.54 17.21 24.57
C ASN A 117 1.31 17.66 25.38
N PRO A 118 1.24 17.34 26.68
CA PRO A 118 0.11 17.73 27.54
C PRO A 118 -0.01 19.25 27.79
N ASP A 119 0.90 20.08 27.28
CA ASP A 119 1.06 21.49 27.66
C ASP A 119 1.02 22.48 26.47
N ASP A 120 0.29 22.19 25.39
CA ASP A 120 -0.08 23.20 24.36
C ASP A 120 -1.43 23.87 24.69
#